data_AF-A0A1C5ZNT0-F1
#
_entry.id   AF-A0A1C5ZNT0-F1
#
_cell.length_a   1.000
_cell.length_b   1.000
_cell.length_c   1.000
_cell.angle_alpha   90.00
_cell.angle_beta   90.00
_cell.angle_gamma   90.00
#
_symmetry.space_group_name_H-M   'P 1'
#
loop_
_entity.id
_entity.type
_entity.pdbx_description
1 polymer ?
#
loop_
_entity_poly.entity_id
_entity_poly.type
_entity_poly.pdbx_seq_one_letter_code
_entity_poly.pdbx_strand_id
1 'polypeptide(L)'
;MERRDKENYYLDIAETVAERGTCLRRNFGAIIVNKDQIISTGYVGAPRGRRNCIDLGYCVRESLQIPRGERYELCRSVHAEANAIIHASRNDTLGGTLYLVGKNAADNSYVENAAPCSMCKRMIINAGIVRVIIRNTKDSFTSVNVDDWIYNDESLTGTRGY
;
A
#
# COMPACT_ATOMS: atom_id res chain seq x y z
N MET A 1 6.97 -5.45 -31.52
CA MET A 1 6.81 -4.70 -30.25
C MET A 1 5.84 -5.48 -29.39
N GLU A 2 6.27 -5.94 -28.22
CA GLU A 2 5.40 -6.65 -27.29
C GLU A 2 4.69 -5.65 -26.37
N ARG A 3 3.37 -5.79 -26.19
CA ARG A 3 2.56 -4.88 -25.38
C ARG A 3 2.64 -5.32 -23.92
N ARG A 4 2.92 -4.38 -23.01
CA ARG A 4 2.90 -4.63 -21.56
C ARG A 4 1.54 -5.15 -21.10
N ASP A 5 1.52 -6.19 -20.27
CA ASP A 5 0.29 -6.69 -19.66
C ASP A 5 -0.33 -5.65 -18.72
N LYS A 6 -1.66 -5.72 -18.55
CA LYS A 6 -2.40 -4.69 -17.82
C LYS A 6 -2.02 -4.62 -16.34
N GLU A 7 -1.82 -5.76 -15.69
CA GLU A 7 -1.56 -5.80 -14.25
C GLU A 7 -0.21 -5.13 -13.96
N ASN A 8 0.83 -5.48 -14.70
CA ASN A 8 2.12 -4.83 -14.55
C ASN A 8 2.13 -3.37 -15.05
N TYR A 9 1.34 -3.00 -16.05
CA TYR A 9 1.17 -1.59 -16.45
C TYR A 9 0.64 -0.73 -15.29
N TYR A 10 -0.40 -1.20 -14.59
CA TYR A 10 -0.92 -0.50 -13.42
C TYR A 10 0.06 -0.49 -12.25
N LEU A 11 0.79 -1.59 -12.03
CA LEU A 11 1.86 -1.62 -11.06
C LEU A 11 3.04 -0.71 -11.45
N ASP A 12 3.31 -0.46 -12.73
CA ASP A 12 4.38 0.42 -13.18
C ASP A 12 4.04 1.87 -12.79
N ILE A 13 2.76 2.25 -12.93
CA ILE A 13 2.25 3.53 -12.46
C ILE A 13 2.30 3.62 -10.93
N ALA A 14 1.89 2.57 -10.21
CA ALA A 14 1.99 2.53 -8.75
C ALA A 14 3.44 2.62 -8.26
N GLU A 15 4.41 2.06 -9.00
CA GLU A 15 5.84 2.22 -8.72
C GLU A 15 6.27 3.68 -8.88
N THR A 16 5.86 4.37 -9.95
CA THR A 16 6.11 5.82 -10.12
C THR A 16 5.45 6.64 -8.99
N VAL A 17 4.25 6.28 -8.53
CA VAL A 17 3.61 6.93 -7.38
C VAL A 17 4.43 6.75 -6.10
N ALA A 18 5.05 5.59 -5.90
CA ALA A 18 5.90 5.29 -4.74
C ALA A 18 7.14 6.19 -4.64
N GLU A 19 7.62 6.73 -5.78
CA GLU A 19 8.78 7.64 -5.82
C GLU A 19 8.52 8.98 -5.11
N ARG A 20 7.24 9.35 -4.90
CA ARG A 20 6.88 10.50 -4.05
C ARG A 20 6.89 10.19 -2.54
N GLY A 21 7.14 8.94 -2.17
CA GLY A 21 7.18 8.51 -0.79
C GLY A 21 8.25 9.22 0.03
N THR A 22 7.92 9.57 1.27
CA THR A 22 8.80 10.35 2.16
C THR A 22 9.15 9.59 3.44
N CYS A 23 9.15 8.26 3.38
CA CYS A 23 9.50 7.38 4.48
C CYS A 23 10.98 7.01 4.43
N LEU A 24 11.65 7.05 5.57
CA LEU A 24 13.06 6.65 5.68
C LEU A 24 13.27 5.13 5.68
N ARG A 25 12.21 4.34 5.88
CA ARG A 25 12.29 2.86 5.92
C ARG A 25 11.94 2.24 4.58
N ARG A 26 10.70 2.49 4.13
CA ARG A 26 10.08 1.85 2.95
C ARG A 26 9.08 2.80 2.33
N ASN A 27 9.19 3.01 1.03
CA ASN A 27 8.28 3.84 0.27
C ASN A 27 7.32 2.94 -0.49
N PHE A 28 6.02 3.08 -0.17
CA PHE A 28 4.97 2.39 -0.90
C PHE A 28 4.21 3.39 -1.77
N GLY A 29 3.72 2.89 -2.90
CA GLY A 29 2.78 3.54 -3.80
C GLY A 29 1.61 2.62 -4.07
N ALA A 30 0.42 3.20 -4.11
CA ALA A 30 -0.82 2.49 -4.37
C ALA A 30 -1.65 3.25 -5.40
N ILE A 31 -2.33 2.51 -6.28
CA ILE A 31 -3.37 3.06 -7.13
C ILE A 31 -4.62 2.19 -7.04
N ILE A 32 -5.79 2.82 -7.17
CA ILE A 32 -7.07 2.11 -7.25
C ILE A 32 -7.55 2.21 -8.68
N VAL A 33 -7.85 1.07 -9.29
CA VAL A 33 -8.39 0.97 -10.64
C VAL A 33 -9.77 0.36 -10.58
N ASN A 34 -10.72 0.97 -11.28
CA ASN A 34 -12.05 0.42 -11.48
C ASN A 34 -12.49 0.67 -12.92
N LYS A 35 -13.13 -0.32 -13.55
CA LYS A 35 -13.57 -0.24 -14.96
C LYS A 35 -12.47 0.27 -15.92
N ASP A 36 -11.24 -0.21 -15.74
CA ASP A 36 -10.05 0.18 -16.52
C ASP A 36 -9.67 1.67 -16.41
N GLN A 37 -10.12 2.36 -15.35
CA GLN A 37 -9.77 3.74 -15.04
C GLN A 37 -9.07 3.84 -13.69
N ILE A 38 -8.00 4.63 -13.62
CA ILE A 38 -7.34 4.96 -12.36
C ILE A 38 -8.22 5.97 -11.62
N ILE A 39 -8.81 5.52 -10.52
CA ILE A 39 -9.72 6.32 -9.69
C ILE A 39 -8.92 7.26 -8.77
N SER A 40 -7.85 6.73 -8.19
CA SER A 40 -7.06 7.45 -7.19
C SER A 40 -5.68 6.86 -7.02
N THR A 41 -4.77 7.67 -6.47
CA THR A 41 -3.40 7.27 -6.12
C THR A 41 -3.07 7.70 -4.69
N GLY A 42 -2.13 7.00 -4.09
CA GLY A 42 -1.60 7.31 -2.76
C GLY A 42 -0.18 6.82 -2.60
N TYR A 43 0.63 7.57 -1.86
CA TYR A 43 1.99 7.19 -1.49
C TYR A 43 2.18 7.38 0.01
N VAL A 44 3.23 6.78 0.58
CA VAL A 44 3.54 6.91 2.01
C VAL A 44 4.04 8.31 2.32
N GLY A 45 3.38 9.02 3.23
CA GLY A 45 3.79 10.38 3.64
C GLY A 45 3.12 10.84 4.93
N ALA A 46 3.68 11.87 5.57
CA ALA A 46 3.05 12.42 6.77
C ALA A 46 1.66 13.02 6.44
N PRO A 47 0.73 13.11 7.42
CA PRO A 47 -0.53 13.81 7.23
C PRO A 47 -0.31 15.22 6.65
N ARG A 48 -1.22 15.66 5.78
CA ARG A 48 -1.13 16.97 5.10
C ARG A 48 -0.83 18.09 6.10
N GLY A 49 0.14 18.94 5.76
CA GLY A 49 0.60 20.05 6.61
C GLY A 49 1.63 19.68 7.68
N ARG A 50 1.96 18.40 7.87
CA ARG A 50 3.05 17.97 8.78
C ARG A 50 4.34 17.76 8.00
N ARG A 51 5.48 18.08 8.63
CA ARG A 51 6.82 17.69 8.13
C ARG A 51 6.91 16.18 7.96
N ASN A 52 7.55 15.71 6.90
CA ASN A 52 7.78 14.29 6.63
C ASN A 52 8.97 13.72 7.40
N CYS A 53 9.15 12.40 7.37
CA CYS A 53 10.33 11.77 7.99
C CYS A 53 11.63 12.23 7.32
N ILE A 54 11.65 12.38 5.99
CA ILE A 54 12.81 12.94 5.27
C ILE A 54 13.13 14.38 5.71
N ASP A 55 12.11 15.19 5.99
CA ASP A 55 12.30 16.58 6.43
C ASP A 55 12.82 16.67 7.87
N LEU A 56 12.55 15.64 8.68
CA LEU A 56 12.99 15.53 10.06
C LEU A 56 14.36 14.84 10.20
N GLY A 57 14.75 14.01 9.23
CA GLY A 57 15.96 13.21 9.29
C GLY A 57 15.90 12.03 10.28
N TYR A 58 14.73 11.71 10.85
CA TYR A 58 14.56 10.57 11.75
C TYR A 58 13.17 9.94 11.68
N CYS A 59 13.06 8.69 12.14
CA CYS A 59 11.82 7.93 12.22
C CYS A 59 11.63 7.32 13.62
N VAL A 60 10.57 7.71 14.33
CA VAL A 60 10.26 7.21 15.68
C VAL A 60 10.17 5.67 15.72
N ARG A 61 9.57 5.07 14.69
CA ARG A 61 9.45 3.61 14.62
C ARG A 61 10.80 2.91 14.48
N GLU A 62 11.77 3.56 13.85
CA GLU A 62 13.14 3.03 13.69
C GLU A 62 13.91 3.13 15.00
N SER A 63 13.86 4.30 15.67
CA SER A 63 14.49 4.51 16.98
C SER A 63 13.97 3.55 18.05
N LEU A 64 12.69 3.19 18.00
CA LEU A 64 12.06 2.23 18.91
C LEU A 64 12.12 0.78 18.40
N GLN A 65 12.81 0.52 17.29
CA GLN A 65 12.96 -0.80 16.67
C GLN A 65 11.62 -1.53 16.46
N ILE A 66 10.57 -0.79 16.11
CA ILE A 66 9.23 -1.37 15.92
C ILE A 66 9.24 -2.27 14.68
N PRO A 67 8.89 -3.56 14.83
CA PRO A 67 8.81 -4.50 13.72
C PRO A 67 7.89 -4.02 12.61
N ARG A 68 8.02 -4.65 11.44
CA ARG A 68 7.06 -4.45 10.36
C ARG A 68 5.67 -4.75 10.92
N GLY A 69 4.76 -3.81 10.69
CA GLY A 69 3.35 -4.09 10.82
C GLY A 69 2.72 -4.07 12.20
N GLU A 70 3.54 -3.82 13.21
CA GLU A 70 3.06 -3.55 14.54
C GLU A 70 2.95 -2.04 14.79
N ARG A 71 2.07 -1.67 15.71
CA ARG A 71 1.98 -0.33 16.31
C ARG A 71 1.90 0.80 15.28
N TYR A 72 0.94 0.68 14.35
CA TYR A 72 0.74 1.66 13.27
C TYR A 72 0.54 3.09 13.81
N GLU A 73 -0.07 3.24 14.99
CA GLU A 73 -0.27 4.51 15.69
C GLU A 73 1.03 5.25 16.01
N LEU A 74 2.18 4.56 16.06
CA LEU A 74 3.50 5.18 16.21
C LEU A 74 4.10 5.62 14.87
N CYS A 75 3.49 5.25 13.74
CA CYS A 75 3.91 5.70 12.43
C CYS A 75 3.52 7.16 12.21
N ARG A 76 4.51 7.96 11.82
CA ARG A 76 4.24 9.34 11.38
C ARG A 76 3.52 9.38 10.04
N SER A 77 3.82 8.42 9.16
CA SER A 77 3.30 8.39 7.80
C SER A 77 1.96 7.68 7.73
N VAL A 78 1.05 8.26 6.96
CA VAL A 78 -0.12 7.56 6.44
C VAL A 78 0.36 6.63 5.32
N HIS A 79 -0.13 5.39 5.32
CA HIS A 79 0.23 4.40 4.31
C HIS A 79 -0.37 4.73 2.93
N ALA A 80 0.24 4.19 1.88
CA ALA A 80 -0.14 4.45 0.49
C ALA A 80 -1.59 4.04 0.20
N GLU A 81 -2.00 2.87 0.69
CA GLU A 81 -3.35 2.32 0.52
C GLU A 81 -4.39 3.24 1.17
N ALA A 82 -4.13 3.68 2.40
CA ALA A 82 -5.01 4.60 3.12
C ALA A 82 -5.13 5.94 2.40
N ASN A 83 -4.01 6.50 1.91
CA ASN A 83 -4.03 7.73 1.13
C ASN A 83 -4.81 7.57 -0.18
N ALA A 84 -4.63 6.45 -0.90
CA ALA A 84 -5.37 6.18 -2.14
C ALA A 84 -6.89 6.09 -1.87
N ILE A 85 -7.29 5.44 -0.78
CA ILE A 85 -8.70 5.29 -0.38
C ILE A 85 -9.30 6.64 0.04
N ILE A 86 -8.60 7.44 0.86
CA ILE A 86 -9.11 8.73 1.37
C ILE A 86 -9.34 9.74 0.24
N HIS A 87 -8.61 9.62 -0.87
CA HIS A 87 -8.78 10.47 -2.05
C HIS A 87 -9.94 10.07 -2.97
N ALA A 88 -10.57 8.92 -2.75
CA ALA A 88 -11.63 8.40 -3.60
C ALA A 88 -13.00 8.38 -2.89
N SER A 89 -14.07 8.55 -3.66
CA SER A 89 -15.41 8.20 -3.18
C SER A 89 -15.55 6.69 -3.12
N ARG A 90 -16.19 6.18 -2.06
CA ARG A 90 -16.48 4.74 -1.95
C ARG A 90 -17.22 4.21 -3.17
N ASN A 91 -18.15 4.98 -3.74
CA ASN A 91 -18.92 4.55 -4.92
C ASN A 91 -18.02 4.26 -6.13
N ASP A 92 -16.89 4.97 -6.24
CA ASP A 92 -15.94 4.79 -7.34
C ASP A 92 -15.00 3.60 -7.08
N THR A 93 -14.79 3.23 -5.82
CA THR A 93 -13.92 2.11 -5.42
C THR A 93 -14.64 0.76 -5.35
N LEU A 94 -15.98 0.73 -5.31
CA LEU A 94 -16.78 -0.50 -5.28
C LEU A 94 -16.44 -1.44 -6.46
N GLY A 95 -16.05 -2.68 -6.15
CA GLY A 95 -15.65 -3.67 -7.14
C GLY A 95 -14.26 -3.42 -7.75
N GLY A 96 -13.54 -2.40 -7.28
CA GLY A 96 -12.22 -2.03 -7.79
C GLY A 96 -11.10 -2.98 -7.40
N THR A 97 -9.94 -2.79 -8.02
CA THR A 97 -8.68 -3.45 -7.69
C THR A 97 -7.68 -2.42 -7.17
N LEU A 98 -7.02 -2.73 -6.05
CA LEU A 98 -5.89 -1.92 -5.54
C LEU A 98 -4.56 -2.54 -6.01
N TYR A 99 -3.70 -1.71 -6.57
CA TYR A 99 -2.36 -2.08 -6.99
C TYR A 99 -1.35 -1.48 -6.01
N LEU A 100 -0.44 -2.29 -5.48
CA LEU A 100 0.50 -1.91 -4.43
C LEU A 100 1.94 -2.24 -4.83
N VAL A 101 2.83 -1.26 -4.64
CA VAL A 101 4.27 -1.43 -4.82
C VAL A 101 4.98 -0.91 -3.58
N GLY A 102 5.93 -1.68 -3.07
CA GLY A 102 6.81 -1.27 -1.97
C GLY A 102 8.28 -1.33 -2.40
N LYS A 103 9.03 -0.27 -2.10
CA LYS A 103 10.48 -0.17 -2.30
C LYS A 103 11.17 0.12 -0.98
N ASN A 104 12.26 -0.56 -0.68
CA ASN A 104 13.10 -0.24 0.47
C ASN A 104 13.83 1.08 0.21
N ALA A 105 13.82 1.98 1.19
CA ALA A 105 14.41 3.31 1.01
C ALA A 105 15.94 3.29 0.95
N ALA A 106 16.58 2.26 1.52
CA ALA A 106 18.03 2.14 1.60
C ALA A 106 18.68 1.78 0.25
N ASP A 107 18.04 0.94 -0.55
CA ASP A 107 18.64 0.30 -1.74
C ASP A 107 17.72 0.25 -2.96
N ASN A 108 16.49 0.79 -2.87
CA ASN A 108 15.45 0.71 -3.90
C ASN A 108 15.09 -0.73 -4.34
N SER A 109 15.40 -1.74 -3.55
CA SER A 109 14.92 -3.11 -3.78
C SER A 109 13.41 -3.19 -3.52
N TYR A 110 12.73 -4.15 -4.15
CA TYR A 110 11.32 -4.41 -3.83
C TYR A 110 11.20 -4.97 -2.41
N VAL A 111 10.15 -4.55 -1.70
CA VAL A 111 9.87 -5.07 -0.36
C VAL A 111 9.41 -6.52 -0.47
N GLU A 112 10.21 -7.45 0.06
CA GLU A 112 9.86 -8.87 0.09
C GLU A 112 8.59 -9.13 0.90
N ASN A 113 7.77 -10.06 0.40
CA ASN A 113 6.48 -10.43 0.98
C ASN A 113 5.63 -9.19 1.30
N ALA A 114 5.62 -8.19 0.41
CA ALA A 114 4.81 -7.00 0.58
C ALA A 114 3.33 -7.36 0.76
N ALA A 115 2.68 -6.71 1.73
CA ALA A 115 1.29 -6.94 2.08
C ALA A 115 0.75 -5.71 2.81
N PRO A 116 -0.52 -5.34 2.59
CA PRO A 116 -1.18 -4.30 3.36
C PRO A 116 -1.15 -4.63 4.86
N CYS A 117 -0.96 -3.61 5.71
CA CYS A 117 -1.06 -3.82 7.15
C CYS A 117 -2.49 -4.14 7.58
N SER A 118 -2.68 -4.68 8.78
CA SER A 118 -4.02 -5.00 9.31
C SER A 118 -4.97 -3.79 9.28
N MET A 119 -4.46 -2.57 9.49
CA MET A 119 -5.26 -1.35 9.35
C MET A 119 -5.66 -1.06 7.90
N CYS A 120 -4.72 -1.18 6.95
CA CYS A 120 -5.02 -1.00 5.53
C CYS A 120 -5.97 -2.09 5.02
N LYS A 121 -5.80 -3.36 5.41
CA LYS A 121 -6.72 -4.46 5.08
C LYS A 121 -8.17 -4.09 5.43
N ARG A 122 -8.41 -3.59 6.66
CA ARG A 122 -9.74 -3.12 7.11
C ARG A 122 -10.29 -1.98 6.26
N MET A 123 -9.45 -1.03 5.86
CA MET A 123 -9.87 0.08 4.99
C MET A 123 -10.21 -0.40 3.58
N ILE A 124 -9.40 -1.31 3.02
CA ILE A 124 -9.61 -1.91 1.69
C ILE A 124 -10.96 -2.63 1.65
N ILE A 125 -11.26 -3.46 2.66
CA ILE A 125 -12.55 -4.16 2.79
C ILE A 125 -13.70 -3.13 2.84
N ASN A 126 -13.62 -2.11 3.69
CA ASN A 126 -14.69 -1.11 3.82
C ASN A 126 -14.87 -0.24 2.57
N ALA A 127 -13.80 0.00 1.81
CA ALA A 127 -13.84 0.68 0.52
C ALA A 127 -14.55 -0.15 -0.58
N GLY A 128 -14.83 -1.43 -0.32
CA GLY A 128 -15.46 -2.35 -1.28
C GLY A 128 -14.55 -2.72 -2.45
N ILE A 129 -13.23 -2.62 -2.25
CA ILE A 129 -12.22 -3.16 -3.16
C ILE A 129 -12.25 -4.68 -3.01
N VAL A 130 -12.25 -5.40 -4.13
CA VAL A 130 -12.42 -6.87 -4.14
C VAL A 130 -11.12 -7.62 -4.43
N ARG A 131 -10.10 -6.93 -4.93
CA ARG A 131 -8.82 -7.54 -5.30
C ARG A 131 -7.65 -6.62 -4.99
N VAL A 132 -6.54 -7.20 -4.55
CA VAL A 132 -5.27 -6.48 -4.34
C VAL A 132 -4.16 -7.16 -5.12
N ILE A 133 -3.45 -6.40 -5.95
CA ILE A 133 -2.33 -6.86 -6.76
C ILE A 133 -1.05 -6.22 -6.20
N ILE A 134 -0.06 -7.04 -5.87
CA ILE A 134 1.14 -6.61 -5.15
C ILE A 134 2.37 -6.99 -5.96
N ARG A 135 3.23 -6.01 -6.24
CA ARG A 135 4.48 -6.22 -6.95
C ARG A 135 5.45 -7.10 -6.16
N ASN A 136 5.97 -8.16 -6.80
CA ASN A 136 7.05 -8.99 -6.28
C ASN A 136 8.39 -8.62 -6.95
N THR A 137 8.39 -8.56 -8.28
CA THR A 137 9.53 -8.12 -9.11
C THR A 137 9.02 -7.26 -10.26
N LYS A 138 9.90 -6.72 -11.12
CA LYS A 138 9.48 -5.86 -12.24
C LYS A 138 8.42 -6.50 -13.13
N ASP A 139 8.40 -7.82 -13.23
CA ASP A 139 7.51 -8.56 -14.14
C ASP A 139 6.57 -9.55 -13.44
N SER A 140 6.68 -9.73 -12.13
CA SER A 140 5.84 -10.65 -11.37
C SER A 140 5.13 -9.98 -10.19
N PHE A 141 3.97 -10.52 -9.84
CA PHE A 141 3.10 -9.99 -8.80
C PHE A 141 2.31 -11.11 -8.11
N THR A 142 1.79 -10.79 -6.94
CA THR A 142 0.85 -11.62 -6.18
C THR A 142 -0.54 -11.01 -6.32
N SER A 143 -1.54 -11.83 -6.61
CA SER A 143 -2.96 -11.45 -6.59
C SER A 143 -3.63 -12.00 -5.35
N VAL A 144 -4.28 -11.14 -4.58
CA VAL A 144 -5.02 -11.50 -3.37
C VAL A 144 -6.49 -11.17 -3.58
N ASN A 145 -7.38 -12.14 -3.30
CA ASN A 145 -8.80 -11.88 -3.23
C ASN A 145 -9.13 -11.32 -1.84
N VAL A 146 -9.84 -10.20 -1.78
CA VAL A 146 -10.19 -9.55 -0.50
C VAL A 146 -11.14 -10.41 0.32
N ASP A 147 -11.94 -11.26 -0.33
CA ASP A 147 -12.79 -12.23 0.34
C ASP A 147 -11.99 -13.18 1.26
N ASP A 148 -10.74 -13.50 0.90
CA ASP A 148 -9.88 -14.35 1.73
C ASP A 148 -9.62 -13.71 3.10
N TRP A 149 -9.53 -12.38 3.17
CA TRP A 149 -9.37 -11.65 4.44
C TRP A 149 -10.67 -11.56 5.23
N ILE A 150 -11.82 -11.59 4.55
CA ILE A 150 -13.14 -11.55 5.18
C ILE A 150 -13.43 -12.90 5.83
N TYR A 151 -13.20 -14.00 5.10
CA TYR A 151 -13.47 -15.35 5.59
C TYR A 151 -12.42 -15.84 6.59
N ASN A 152 -11.15 -15.43 6.43
CA ASN A 152 -10.07 -15.75 7.36
C ASN A 152 -9.75 -14.53 8.25
N ASP A 153 -10.71 -14.09 9.05
CA ASP A 153 -10.52 -12.96 9.96
C ASP A 153 -9.47 -13.29 11.05
N GLU A 154 -8.22 -12.91 10.78
CA GLU A 154 -7.06 -13.06 11.67
C GLU A 154 -7.31 -12.44 13.06
N SER A 155 -8.22 -11.47 13.18
CA SER A 155 -8.53 -10.81 14.47
C SER A 155 -9.28 -11.71 15.44
N LEU A 156 -9.97 -12.75 14.96
CA LEU A 156 -10.67 -13.72 15.80
C LEU A 156 -9.73 -14.72 16.47
N THR A 157 -8.58 -15.01 15.84
CA THR A 157 -7.61 -16.00 16.33
C THR A 157 -6.41 -15.37 17.03
N GLY A 158 -6.34 -14.04 17.09
CA GLY A 158 -5.20 -13.31 17.67
C GLY A 158 -3.93 -13.39 16.82
N THR A 159 -4.02 -13.95 15.61
CA THR A 159 -2.91 -14.04 14.66
C THR A 159 -2.53 -12.64 14.19
N ARG A 160 -1.25 -12.28 14.30
CA ARG A 160 -0.76 -10.97 13.84
C ARG A 160 -0.49 -11.06 12.33
N GLY A 161 -1.28 -10.31 11.58
CA GLY A 161 -1.50 -10.45 10.13
C GLY A 161 -0.37 -10.13 9.15
N TYR A 162 0.79 -10.77 9.33
CA TYR A 162 1.90 -10.76 8.39
C TYR A 162 2.30 -12.17 7.97
#